data_AF-A0A351UKM8-F1
#
_entry.id   AF-A0A351UKM8-F1
#
_cell.length_a   1.000
_cell.length_b   1.000
_cell.length_c   1.000
_cell.angle_alpha   90.00
_cell.angle_beta   90.00
_cell.angle_gamma   90.00
#
_symmetry.space_group_name_H-M   'P 1'
#
loop_
_entity.id
_entity.type
_entity.pdbx_description
1 polymer ?
#
loop_
_entity_poly.entity_id
_entity_poly.type
_entity_poly.pdbx_seq_one_letter_code
_entity_poly.pdbx_strand_id
1 'polypeptide(L)'
;MEYIYFFHGISLLLLAAVCFFLRKKRYAAPAWAWLGAFGLMHWFYTWLEILAFQFPDWQAFSALRTAIMTLSFIFLLEFGRRTLRNSGAKTPALLIYTPLLLLIYLGWTYSFATAVVALLFAVLSESCRRLLKRHGAKTPALLIYTPLLLAAPFGLVYDLNALNTSIRYILGFTAGLLAAWALYRGLYKTEAPLHQPLIVMSIGLFLYALTAGCVTPASQIAPARWLNYDSFSRIFGFPVELLRALAATAITLCAYVYMQRLSRAKAVTNKSAANKRRCRVTRRTAGAL
;
A
#
# COMPACT_ATOMS: atom_id res chain seq x y z
N MET A 1 2.18 -18.43 17.05
CA MET A 1 2.51 -17.36 16.09
C MET A 1 2.27 -17.79 14.64
N GLU A 2 2.71 -18.98 14.23
CA GLU A 2 2.60 -19.49 12.84
C GLU A 2 1.18 -19.43 12.25
N TYR A 3 0.17 -19.83 13.02
CA TYR A 3 -1.23 -19.77 12.59
C TYR A 3 -1.70 -18.35 12.25
N ILE A 4 -1.21 -17.32 12.95
CA ILE A 4 -1.58 -15.91 12.71
C ILE A 4 -1.00 -15.45 11.36
N TYR A 5 0.24 -15.81 11.07
CA TYR A 5 0.87 -15.57 9.76
C TYR A 5 0.12 -16.27 8.64
N PHE A 6 -0.35 -17.50 8.88
CA PHE A 6 -1.15 -18.25 7.91
C PHE A 6 -2.48 -17.55 7.59
N PHE A 7 -3.25 -17.14 8.61
CA PHE A 7 -4.51 -16.40 8.43
C PHE A 7 -4.28 -15.04 7.75
N HIS A 8 -3.21 -14.33 8.13
CA HIS A 8 -2.83 -13.08 7.49
C HIS A 8 -2.54 -13.29 5.99
N GLY A 9 -1.76 -14.32 5.65
CA GLY A 9 -1.44 -14.67 4.27
C GLY A 9 -2.68 -14.99 3.43
N ILE A 10 -3.58 -15.83 3.95
CA ILE A 10 -4.83 -16.17 3.23
C ILE A 10 -5.69 -14.94 3.00
N SER A 11 -5.80 -14.04 3.98
CA SER A 11 -6.58 -12.81 3.85
C SER A 11 -6.09 -11.95 2.68
N LEU A 12 -4.77 -11.87 2.48
CA LEU A 12 -4.12 -11.14 1.39
C LEU A 12 -4.23 -11.87 0.04
N LEU A 13 -4.20 -13.21 0.03
CA LEU A 13 -4.46 -14.00 -1.17
C LEU A 13 -5.90 -13.79 -1.67
N LEU A 14 -6.88 -13.78 -0.76
CA LEU A 14 -8.27 -13.48 -1.08
C LEU A 14 -8.43 -12.02 -1.55
N LEU A 15 -7.74 -11.06 -0.93
CA LEU A 15 -7.70 -9.68 -1.41
C LEU A 15 -7.22 -9.61 -2.86
N ALA A 16 -6.15 -10.36 -3.18
CA ALA A 16 -5.58 -10.40 -4.53
C ALA A 16 -6.61 -10.89 -5.56
N ALA A 17 -7.29 -12.00 -5.27
CA ALA A 17 -8.34 -12.53 -6.13
C ALA A 17 -9.45 -11.49 -6.39
N VAL A 18 -10.03 -10.90 -5.33
CA VAL A 18 -11.08 -9.87 -5.44
C VAL A 18 -10.61 -8.67 -6.26
N CYS A 19 -9.40 -8.18 -6.01
CA CYS A 19 -8.82 -7.05 -6.73
C CYS A 19 -8.62 -7.33 -8.23
N PHE A 20 -8.23 -8.55 -8.60
CA PHE A 20 -8.09 -8.92 -10.01
C PHE A 20 -9.43 -9.01 -10.74
N PHE A 21 -10.51 -9.44 -10.07
CA PHE A 21 -11.87 -9.34 -10.62
C PHE A 21 -12.33 -7.89 -10.80
N LEU A 22 -11.94 -7.00 -9.88
CA LEU A 22 -12.24 -5.57 -9.93
C LEU A 22 -11.45 -4.79 -11.00
N ARG A 23 -10.44 -5.40 -11.65
CA ARG A 23 -9.52 -4.76 -12.61
C ARG A 23 -10.19 -4.10 -13.83
N LYS A 24 -11.46 -4.36 -14.12
CA LYS A 24 -12.14 -3.87 -15.34
C LYS A 24 -12.03 -2.35 -15.46
N LYS A 25 -11.36 -1.89 -16.53
CA LYS A 25 -10.97 -0.50 -16.75
C LYS A 25 -12.18 0.44 -16.85
N ARG A 26 -12.27 1.39 -15.92
CA ARG A 26 -13.03 2.65 -16.06
C ARG A 26 -12.09 3.81 -15.72
N TYR A 27 -12.17 4.90 -16.49
CA TYR A 27 -11.54 6.17 -16.11
C TYR A 27 -12.07 6.58 -14.73
N ALA A 28 -11.18 7.05 -13.84
CA ALA A 28 -11.44 7.39 -12.43
C ALA A 28 -11.58 6.23 -11.42
N ALA A 29 -11.45 4.96 -11.81
CA ALA A 29 -11.47 3.85 -10.84
C ALA A 29 -10.11 3.70 -10.11
N PRO A 30 -10.11 3.19 -8.86
CA PRO A 30 -8.89 2.76 -8.19
C PRO A 30 -8.11 1.73 -9.00
N ALA A 31 -6.80 1.72 -8.84
CA ALA A 31 -5.90 0.89 -9.62
C ALA A 31 -5.83 -0.57 -9.09
N TRP A 32 -6.98 -1.23 -8.97
CA TRP A 32 -7.17 -2.52 -8.27
C TRP A 32 -6.12 -3.60 -8.59
N ALA A 33 -5.66 -3.69 -9.83
CA ALA A 33 -4.62 -4.65 -10.22
C ALA A 33 -3.33 -4.53 -9.37
N TRP A 34 -2.95 -3.32 -8.97
CA TRP A 34 -1.75 -3.07 -8.16
C TRP A 34 -1.96 -3.44 -6.69
N LEU A 35 -3.16 -3.18 -6.15
CA LEU A 35 -3.52 -3.66 -4.81
C LEU A 35 -3.56 -5.19 -4.77
N GLY A 36 -4.04 -5.82 -5.84
CA GLY A 36 -4.04 -7.27 -5.97
C GLY A 36 -2.63 -7.85 -6.10
N ALA A 37 -1.76 -7.21 -6.88
CA ALA A 37 -0.35 -7.60 -6.99
C ALA A 37 0.39 -7.48 -5.65
N PHE A 38 0.11 -6.43 -4.86
CA PHE A 38 0.58 -6.32 -3.48
C PHE A 38 0.11 -7.51 -2.64
N GLY A 39 -1.19 -7.81 -2.62
CA GLY A 39 -1.74 -8.93 -1.84
C GLY A 39 -1.09 -10.27 -2.21
N LEU A 40 -0.87 -10.52 -3.50
CA LEU A 40 -0.24 -11.75 -3.99
C LEU A 40 1.24 -11.86 -3.59
N MET A 41 2.02 -10.79 -3.78
CA MET A 41 3.43 -10.80 -3.39
C MET A 41 3.61 -10.85 -1.87
N HIS A 42 2.75 -10.17 -1.12
CA HIS A 42 2.82 -10.18 0.33
C HIS A 42 2.37 -11.52 0.91
N TRP A 43 1.41 -12.22 0.27
CA TRP A 43 1.11 -13.62 0.57
C TRP A 43 2.35 -14.51 0.40
N PHE A 44 3.05 -14.38 -0.74
CA PHE A 44 4.28 -15.16 -0.97
C PHE A 44 5.35 -14.85 0.08
N TYR A 45 5.54 -13.58 0.43
CA TYR A 45 6.41 -13.16 1.54
C TYR A 45 6.02 -13.84 2.86
N THR A 46 4.74 -13.81 3.26
CA THR A 46 4.29 -14.43 4.52
C THR A 46 4.50 -15.93 4.56
N TRP A 47 4.42 -16.61 3.41
CA TRP A 47 4.69 -18.04 3.32
C TRP A 47 6.18 -18.36 3.47
N LEU A 48 7.05 -17.53 2.90
CA LEU A 48 8.49 -17.65 3.12
C LEU A 48 8.87 -17.38 4.58
N GLU A 49 8.20 -16.45 5.26
CA GLU A 49 8.35 -16.25 6.72
C GLU A 49 7.94 -17.51 7.50
N ILE A 50 6.85 -18.19 7.11
CA ILE A 50 6.46 -19.45 7.75
C ILE A 50 7.54 -20.52 7.58
N LEU A 51 8.10 -20.63 6.37
CA LEU A 51 9.21 -21.55 6.10
C LEU A 51 10.48 -21.18 6.90
N ALA A 52 10.72 -19.89 7.15
CA ALA A 52 11.86 -19.43 7.96
C ALA A 52 11.79 -19.91 9.41
N PHE A 53 10.60 -20.23 9.94
CA PHE A 53 10.48 -20.82 11.27
C PHE A 53 10.92 -22.30 11.31
N GLN A 54 10.91 -23.00 10.17
CA GLN A 54 11.20 -24.43 10.09
C GLN A 54 12.62 -24.75 9.62
N PHE A 55 13.28 -23.82 8.93
CA PHE A 55 14.60 -24.03 8.34
C PHE A 55 15.62 -23.01 8.85
N PRO A 56 16.92 -23.35 8.91
CA PRO A 56 17.98 -22.39 9.22
C PRO A 56 17.97 -21.22 8.24
N ASP A 57 18.03 -20.01 8.79
CA ASP A 57 17.86 -18.78 8.02
C ASP A 57 19.18 -18.36 7.36
N TRP A 58 19.54 -19.03 6.25
CA TRP A 58 20.74 -18.68 5.49
C TRP A 58 20.63 -17.24 4.93
N GLN A 59 21.75 -16.55 4.71
CA GLN A 59 21.73 -15.14 4.27
C GLN A 59 20.94 -14.93 2.98
N ALA A 60 21.01 -15.89 2.05
CA ALA A 60 20.28 -15.85 0.78
C ALA A 60 18.74 -15.89 0.97
N PHE A 61 18.21 -16.61 1.96
CA PHE A 61 16.77 -16.68 2.24
C PHE A 61 16.28 -15.36 2.80
N SER A 62 17.01 -14.81 3.78
CA SER A 62 16.68 -13.52 4.37
C SER A 62 16.70 -12.40 3.33
N ALA A 63 17.69 -12.42 2.43
CA ALA A 63 17.76 -11.50 1.29
C ALA A 63 16.57 -11.67 0.33
N LEU A 64 16.22 -12.92 -0.04
CA LEU A 64 15.06 -13.22 -0.89
C LEU A 64 13.74 -12.74 -0.27
N ARG A 65 13.51 -13.04 1.02
CA ARG A 65 12.34 -12.58 1.77
C ARG A 65 12.26 -11.06 1.79
N THR A 66 13.38 -10.40 2.08
CA THR A 66 13.47 -8.94 2.09
C THR A 66 13.20 -8.34 0.71
N ALA A 67 13.69 -8.96 -0.36
CA ALA A 67 13.42 -8.53 -1.74
C ALA A 67 11.94 -8.66 -2.10
N ILE A 68 11.30 -9.79 -1.78
CA ILE A 68 9.86 -10.01 -2.06
C ILE A 68 8.99 -9.07 -1.23
N MET A 69 9.33 -8.86 0.04
CA MET A 69 8.66 -7.87 0.90
C MET A 69 8.74 -6.48 0.27
N THR A 70 9.93 -6.08 -0.17
CA THR A 70 10.17 -4.79 -0.83
C THR A 70 9.32 -4.64 -2.09
N LEU A 71 9.31 -5.66 -2.94
CA LEU A 71 8.50 -5.70 -4.16
C LEU A 71 7.00 -5.55 -3.83
N SER A 72 6.53 -6.18 -2.77
CA SER A 72 5.14 -6.04 -2.32
C SER A 72 4.82 -4.58 -1.98
N PHE A 73 5.65 -3.89 -1.20
CA PHE A 73 5.42 -2.48 -0.85
C PHE A 73 5.52 -1.54 -2.05
N ILE A 74 6.36 -1.85 -3.04
CA ILE A 74 6.39 -1.12 -4.32
C ILE A 74 5.03 -1.21 -5.02
N PHE A 75 4.41 -2.39 -5.06
CA PHE A 75 3.07 -2.55 -5.64
C PHE A 75 2.00 -1.76 -4.86
N LEU A 76 2.09 -1.71 -3.54
CA LEU A 76 1.18 -0.92 -2.70
C LEU A 76 1.37 0.59 -2.94
N LEU A 77 2.61 1.05 -3.09
CA LEU A 77 2.93 2.43 -3.38
C LEU A 77 2.39 2.84 -4.76
N GLU A 78 2.58 1.98 -5.75
CA GLU A 78 2.11 2.20 -7.11
C GLU A 78 0.58 2.21 -7.20
N PHE A 79 -0.09 1.37 -6.39
CA PHE A 79 -1.53 1.43 -6.20
C PHE A 79 -1.99 2.81 -5.69
N GLY A 80 -1.38 3.31 -4.61
CA GLY A 80 -1.72 4.62 -4.05
C GLY A 80 -1.49 5.75 -5.06
N ARG A 81 -0.36 5.73 -5.74
CA ARG A 81 0.02 6.73 -6.75
C ARG A 81 -0.92 6.74 -7.95
N ARG A 82 -1.20 5.59 -8.55
CA ARG A 82 -2.08 5.49 -9.73
C ARG A 82 -3.52 5.81 -9.37
N THR A 83 -3.98 5.40 -8.20
CA THR A 83 -5.33 5.72 -7.72
C THR A 83 -5.50 7.23 -7.55
N LEU A 84 -4.55 7.93 -6.93
CA LEU A 84 -4.58 9.40 -6.84
C LEU A 84 -4.56 10.08 -8.22
N ARG A 85 -3.71 9.59 -9.13
CA ARG A 85 -3.63 10.10 -10.51
C ARG A 85 -4.95 9.92 -11.26
N ASN A 86 -5.60 8.76 -11.14
CA ASN A 86 -6.91 8.50 -11.74
C ASN A 86 -8.00 9.40 -11.14
N SER A 87 -7.90 9.70 -9.85
CA SER A 87 -8.78 10.65 -9.17
C SER A 87 -8.48 12.11 -9.50
N GLY A 88 -7.41 12.43 -10.25
CA GLY A 88 -7.01 13.80 -10.57
C GLY A 88 -6.44 14.55 -9.36
N ALA A 89 -6.17 13.86 -8.25
CA ALA A 89 -5.59 14.43 -7.05
C ALA A 89 -4.07 14.51 -7.19
N LYS A 90 -3.46 15.58 -6.70
CA LYS A 90 -2.00 15.70 -6.58
C LYS A 90 -1.50 14.75 -5.49
N THR A 91 -0.34 14.13 -5.70
CA THR A 91 0.35 13.37 -4.66
C THR A 91 0.83 14.32 -3.58
N PRO A 92 0.39 14.16 -2.31
CA PRO A 92 0.88 15.00 -1.22
C PRO A 92 2.37 14.73 -1.01
N ALA A 93 3.20 15.73 -1.34
CA ALA A 93 4.66 15.63 -1.17
C ALA A 93 5.03 15.33 0.29
N LEU A 94 4.26 15.90 1.22
CA LEU A 94 4.43 15.71 2.66
C LEU A 94 4.38 14.22 3.04
N LEU A 95 3.42 13.43 2.55
CA LEU A 95 3.30 11.99 2.86
C LEU A 95 4.48 11.14 2.34
N ILE A 96 5.20 11.63 1.32
CA ILE A 96 6.36 10.93 0.76
C ILE A 96 7.63 11.32 1.54
N TYR A 97 7.75 12.59 1.93
CA TYR A 97 8.95 13.13 2.55
C TYR A 97 8.96 13.09 4.08
N THR A 98 7.80 13.04 4.77
CA THR A 98 7.77 13.03 6.23
C THR A 98 8.43 11.81 6.86
N PRO A 99 8.15 10.55 6.45
CA PRO A 99 8.88 9.41 7.01
C PRO A 99 10.35 9.38 6.60
N LEU A 100 10.70 10.01 5.47
CA LEU A 100 12.10 10.18 5.07
C LEU A 100 12.84 11.14 6.01
N LEU A 101 12.24 12.29 6.32
CA LEU A 101 12.79 13.28 7.24
C LEU A 101 12.85 12.75 8.67
N LEU A 102 11.85 11.98 9.11
CA LEU A 102 11.83 11.31 10.40
C LEU A 102 13.00 10.31 10.52
N LEU A 103 13.27 9.54 9.47
CA LEU A 103 14.36 8.57 9.48
C LEU A 103 15.75 9.22 9.34
N ILE A 104 15.86 10.37 8.65
CA ILE A 104 17.07 11.21 8.69
C ILE A 104 17.35 11.68 10.12
N TYR A 105 16.33 12.20 10.81
CA TYR A 105 16.45 12.64 12.21
C TYR A 105 16.85 11.47 13.13
N LEU A 106 16.22 10.31 12.97
CA LEU A 106 16.51 9.13 13.77
C LEU A 106 17.88 8.51 13.42
N GLY A 107 18.25 8.42 12.15
CA GLY A 107 19.57 7.95 11.70
C GLY A 107 20.73 8.86 12.13
N TRP A 108 20.47 10.18 12.28
CA TRP A 108 21.44 11.14 12.81
C TRP A 108 21.90 10.79 14.23
N THR A 109 21.06 10.10 15.01
CA THR A 109 21.41 9.63 16.36
C THR A 109 22.29 8.37 16.39
N TYR A 110 22.49 7.66 15.25
CA TYR A 110 23.22 6.38 15.19
C TYR A 110 24.43 6.36 14.23
N SER A 111 24.41 7.12 13.14
CA SER A 111 25.61 7.32 12.30
C SER A 111 25.46 8.57 11.44
N PHE A 112 26.32 9.57 11.70
CA PHE A 112 26.40 10.81 10.95
C PHE A 112 26.51 10.58 9.43
N ALA A 113 27.26 9.56 9.01
CA ALA A 113 27.43 9.21 7.60
C ALA A 113 26.11 8.80 6.91
N THR A 114 25.27 8.01 7.58
CA THR A 114 23.97 7.58 7.02
C THR A 114 22.98 8.73 6.92
N ALA A 115 22.97 9.62 7.92
CA ALA A 115 22.13 10.81 7.93
C ALA A 115 22.53 11.82 6.86
N VAL A 116 23.83 12.00 6.63
CA VAL A 116 24.36 12.87 5.56
C VAL A 116 23.99 12.32 4.18
N VAL A 117 24.18 11.02 3.92
CA VAL A 117 23.79 10.41 2.64
C VAL A 117 22.27 10.54 2.42
N ALA A 118 21.47 10.29 3.46
CA ALA A 118 20.01 10.43 3.39
C ALA A 118 19.56 11.87 3.15
N LEU A 119 20.19 12.84 3.81
CA LEU A 119 19.95 14.28 3.63
C LEU A 119 20.32 14.73 2.21
N LEU A 120 21.49 14.34 1.70
CA LEU A 120 21.95 14.70 0.36
C LEU A 120 21.00 14.17 -0.71
N PHE A 121 20.56 12.92 -0.60
CA PHE A 121 19.57 12.34 -1.51
C PHE A 121 18.19 12.99 -1.38
N ALA A 122 17.74 13.31 -0.16
CA ALA A 122 16.48 14.04 0.04
C ALA A 122 16.53 15.43 -0.62
N VAL A 123 17.61 16.18 -0.40
CA VAL A 123 17.85 17.50 -1.01
C VAL A 123 17.95 17.41 -2.53
N LEU A 124 18.70 16.44 -3.06
CA LEU A 124 18.80 16.19 -4.50
C LEU A 124 17.43 15.83 -5.10
N SER A 125 16.65 14.99 -4.41
CA SER A 125 15.31 14.60 -4.87
C SER A 125 14.33 15.77 -4.90
N GLU A 126 14.35 16.64 -3.88
CA GLU A 126 13.49 17.82 -3.81
C GLU A 126 13.93 18.89 -4.81
N SER A 127 15.24 19.07 -5.00
CA SER A 127 15.81 19.98 -6.00
C SER A 127 15.43 19.54 -7.41
N CYS A 128 15.57 18.24 -7.70
CA CYS A 128 15.16 17.64 -8.96
C CYS A 128 13.63 17.76 -9.16
N ARG A 129 12.81 17.49 -8.14
CA ARG A 129 11.35 17.70 -8.18
C ARG A 129 10.99 19.14 -8.57
N ARG A 130 11.66 20.13 -7.95
CA ARG A 130 11.42 21.55 -8.21
C ARG A 130 11.86 21.95 -9.62
N LEU A 131 13.01 21.47 -10.08
CA LEU A 131 13.51 21.66 -11.44
C LEU A 131 12.57 21.09 -12.51
N LEU A 132 12.06 19.87 -12.29
CA LEU A 132 11.11 19.22 -13.21
C LEU A 132 9.75 19.93 -13.24
N LYS A 133 9.26 20.42 -12.08
CA LYS A 133 8.07 21.27 -12.05
C LYS A 133 8.24 22.57 -12.84
N ARG A 134 9.42 23.19 -12.78
CA ARG A 134 9.74 24.40 -13.57
C ARG A 134 9.72 24.15 -15.08
N HIS A 135 10.06 22.93 -15.51
CA HIS A 135 10.06 22.54 -16.93
C HIS A 135 8.75 21.88 -17.39
N GLY A 136 7.68 21.95 -16.61
CA GLY A 136 6.37 21.34 -16.95
C GLY A 136 6.40 19.81 -17.01
N ALA A 137 7.49 19.18 -16.60
CA ALA A 137 7.65 17.74 -16.64
C ALA A 137 6.90 17.08 -15.46
N LYS A 138 6.19 15.99 -15.75
CA LYS A 138 5.55 15.16 -14.71
C LYS A 138 6.64 14.61 -13.80
N THR A 139 6.43 14.64 -12.48
CA THR A 139 7.38 14.09 -11.50
C THR A 139 7.79 12.67 -11.90
N PRO A 140 9.06 12.42 -12.27
CA PRO A 140 9.51 11.13 -12.74
C PRO A 140 9.43 10.11 -11.62
N ALA A 141 9.18 8.86 -12.00
CA ALA A 141 9.04 7.73 -11.09
C ALA A 141 10.25 7.57 -10.15
N LEU A 142 11.44 7.98 -10.59
CA LEU A 142 12.70 7.92 -9.83
C LEU A 142 12.62 8.66 -8.48
N LEU A 143 11.92 9.80 -8.41
CA LEU A 143 11.75 10.59 -7.17
C LEU A 143 10.82 9.95 -6.13
N ILE A 144 10.07 8.93 -6.53
CA ILE A 144 9.18 8.16 -5.65
C ILE A 144 9.88 6.90 -5.16
N TYR A 145 10.93 6.45 -5.86
CA TYR A 145 11.81 5.35 -5.44
C TYR A 145 13.06 5.83 -4.66
N THR A 146 13.24 7.14 -4.47
CA THR A 146 14.28 7.68 -3.56
C THR A 146 14.24 7.08 -2.15
N PRO A 147 13.07 6.72 -1.58
CA PRO A 147 13.05 6.06 -0.28
C PRO A 147 13.58 4.60 -0.34
N LEU A 148 13.47 3.93 -1.50
CA LEU A 148 14.06 2.61 -1.76
C LEU A 148 15.59 2.69 -1.89
N LEU A 149 16.10 3.70 -2.59
CA LEU A 149 17.54 3.96 -2.72
C LEU A 149 18.21 4.29 -1.38
N LEU A 150 17.45 4.87 -0.45
CA LEU A 150 17.91 5.22 0.90
C LEU A 150 17.91 4.07 1.89
N ALA A 151 17.14 3.01 1.63
CA ALA A 151 17.21 1.79 2.43
C ALA A 151 18.51 1.01 2.17
N ALA A 152 19.06 1.06 0.96
CA ALA A 152 20.25 0.31 0.54
C ALA A 152 21.50 0.52 1.42
N PRO A 153 21.89 1.75 1.84
CA PRO A 153 23.04 1.92 2.72
C PRO A 153 22.87 1.31 4.12
N PHE A 154 21.64 1.12 4.62
CA PHE A 154 21.42 0.45 5.93
C PHE A 154 21.73 -1.05 5.90
N GLY A 155 21.55 -1.71 4.75
CA GLY A 155 21.90 -3.13 4.58
C GLY A 155 23.39 -3.39 4.41
N LEU A 156 24.15 -2.39 3.94
CA LEU A 156 25.60 -2.49 3.77
C LEU A 156 26.38 -2.22 5.06
N VAL A 157 25.82 -1.44 5.99
CA VAL A 157 26.52 -0.97 7.21
C VAL A 157 26.18 -1.77 8.46
N TYR A 158 24.98 -2.35 8.57
CA TYR A 158 24.49 -2.92 9.84
C TYR A 158 24.17 -4.42 9.77
N ASP A 159 23.09 -4.81 9.07
CA ASP A 159 22.63 -6.21 8.88
C ASP A 159 21.40 -6.24 7.94
N LEU A 160 21.04 -7.41 7.39
CA LEU A 160 19.82 -7.62 6.61
C LEU A 160 18.54 -7.33 7.42
N ASN A 161 18.55 -7.56 8.74
CA ASN A 161 17.43 -7.20 9.61
C ASN A 161 17.23 -5.68 9.72
N ALA A 162 18.33 -4.93 9.72
CA ALA A 162 18.33 -3.47 9.75
C ALA A 162 17.76 -2.92 8.42
N LEU A 163 18.18 -3.51 7.29
CA LEU A 163 17.60 -3.21 5.98
C LEU A 163 16.09 -3.47 5.92
N ASN A 164 15.64 -4.64 6.39
CA ASN A 164 14.23 -5.01 6.44
C ASN A 164 13.40 -3.99 7.23
N THR A 165 13.92 -3.59 8.39
CA THR A 165 13.33 -2.59 9.28
C THR A 165 13.21 -1.22 8.61
N SER A 166 14.28 -0.75 7.96
CA SER A 166 14.27 0.50 7.21
C SER A 166 13.27 0.48 6.04
N ILE A 167 13.18 -0.62 5.29
CA ILE A 167 12.21 -0.77 4.21
C ILE A 167 10.77 -0.66 4.75
N ARG A 168 10.47 -1.23 5.91
CA ARG A 168 9.14 -1.14 6.54
C ARG A 168 8.80 0.29 6.95
N TYR A 169 9.72 0.99 7.61
CA TYR A 169 9.52 2.39 8.00
C TYR A 169 9.37 3.33 6.82
N ILE A 170 10.17 3.10 5.78
CA ILE A 170 10.21 3.98 4.65
C ILE A 170 9.12 3.63 3.65
N LEU A 171 9.18 2.44 3.07
CA LEU A 171 8.26 2.00 2.02
C LEU A 171 6.96 1.47 2.60
N GLY A 172 7.00 0.63 3.62
CA GLY A 172 5.79 0.05 4.21
C GLY A 172 4.82 1.12 4.74
N PHE A 173 5.35 2.05 5.52
CA PHE A 173 4.57 3.15 6.08
C PHE A 173 4.09 4.13 4.99
N THR A 174 4.98 4.62 4.11
CA THR A 174 4.56 5.56 3.04
C THR A 174 3.56 4.96 2.08
N ALA A 175 3.80 3.72 1.62
CA ALA A 175 2.94 3.04 0.67
C ALA A 175 1.56 2.81 1.27
N GLY A 176 1.49 2.36 2.52
CA GLY A 176 0.24 2.15 3.23
C GLY A 176 -0.55 3.45 3.43
N LEU A 177 0.10 4.51 3.90
CA LEU A 177 -0.56 5.83 4.07
C LEU A 177 -1.03 6.41 2.74
N LEU A 178 -0.21 6.32 1.68
CA LEU A 178 -0.57 6.80 0.36
C LEU A 178 -1.76 6.00 -0.21
N ALA A 179 -1.77 4.68 -0.03
CA ALA A 179 -2.86 3.81 -0.45
C ALA A 179 -4.18 4.13 0.29
N ALA A 180 -4.10 4.30 1.61
CA ALA A 180 -5.25 4.71 2.43
C ALA A 180 -5.81 6.06 1.97
N TRP A 181 -4.95 7.07 1.81
CA TRP A 181 -5.33 8.40 1.33
C TRP A 181 -5.92 8.37 -0.08
N ALA A 182 -5.35 7.54 -0.96
CA ALA A 182 -5.82 7.41 -2.34
C ALA A 182 -7.25 6.86 -2.40
N LEU A 183 -7.58 5.85 -1.59
CA LEU A 183 -8.94 5.31 -1.49
C LEU A 183 -9.91 6.33 -0.88
N TYR A 184 -9.49 7.06 0.16
CA TYR A 184 -10.30 8.12 0.76
C TYR A 184 -10.62 9.23 -0.26
N ARG A 185 -9.64 9.66 -1.05
CA ARG A 185 -9.86 10.62 -2.15
C ARG A 185 -10.71 10.05 -3.29
N GLY A 186 -10.75 8.73 -3.45
CA GLY A 186 -11.64 8.05 -4.39
C GLY A 186 -13.13 8.27 -4.10
N LEU A 187 -13.49 8.61 -2.86
CA LEU A 187 -14.88 8.87 -2.46
C LEU A 187 -15.53 10.02 -3.26
N TYR A 188 -14.77 11.09 -3.53
CA TYR A 188 -15.27 12.27 -4.24
C TYR A 188 -15.73 12.01 -5.68
N LYS A 189 -15.30 10.91 -6.31
CA LYS A 189 -15.65 10.55 -7.70
C LYS A 189 -16.55 9.32 -7.79
N THR A 190 -16.97 8.79 -6.66
CA THR A 190 -17.73 7.55 -6.60
C THR A 190 -19.14 7.85 -6.06
N GLU A 191 -20.13 7.09 -6.50
CA GLU A 191 -21.51 7.17 -6.02
C GLU A 191 -21.62 6.84 -4.52
N ALA A 192 -22.55 7.49 -3.81
CA ALA A 192 -22.83 7.30 -2.39
C ALA A 192 -22.89 5.84 -1.88
N PRO A 193 -23.57 4.87 -2.56
CA PRO A 193 -23.63 3.48 -2.08
C PRO A 193 -22.26 2.77 -2.01
N LEU A 194 -21.24 3.30 -2.67
CA LEU A 194 -19.89 2.75 -2.70
C LEU A 194 -18.95 3.42 -1.68
N HIS A 195 -19.38 4.46 -0.98
CA HIS A 195 -18.54 5.20 -0.04
C HIS A 195 -18.16 4.38 1.19
N GLN A 196 -19.14 3.73 1.82
CA GLN A 196 -18.91 2.93 3.03
C GLN A 196 -17.77 1.90 2.88
N PRO A 197 -17.78 0.99 1.89
CA PRO A 197 -16.68 0.02 1.76
C PRO A 197 -15.34 0.70 1.43
N LEU A 198 -15.33 1.82 0.68
CA LEU A 198 -14.12 2.58 0.42
C LEU A 198 -13.54 3.25 1.68
N ILE A 199 -14.37 3.77 2.57
CA ILE A 199 -13.96 4.34 3.86
C ILE A 199 -13.34 3.26 4.74
N VAL A 200 -14.02 2.11 4.88
CA VAL A 200 -13.53 1.01 5.73
C VAL A 200 -12.20 0.45 5.19
N MET A 201 -12.07 0.28 3.87
CA MET A 201 -10.78 -0.11 3.26
C MET A 201 -9.69 0.93 3.50
N SER A 202 -10.01 2.23 3.46
CA SER A 202 -9.05 3.30 3.74
C SER A 202 -8.56 3.25 5.19
N ILE A 203 -9.47 3.11 6.16
CA ILE A 203 -9.13 2.96 7.58
C ILE A 203 -8.33 1.67 7.80
N GLY A 204 -8.75 0.56 7.19
CA GLY A 204 -8.02 -0.71 7.26
C GLY A 204 -6.60 -0.61 6.72
N LEU A 205 -6.39 0.04 5.58
CA LEU A 205 -5.05 0.29 5.02
C LEU A 205 -4.22 1.24 5.88
N PHE A 206 -4.85 2.21 6.53
CA PHE A 206 -4.18 3.10 7.47
C PHE A 206 -3.69 2.34 8.71
N LEU A 207 -4.55 1.51 9.31
CA LEU A 207 -4.18 0.62 10.43
C LEU A 207 -3.10 -0.39 10.01
N TYR A 208 -3.20 -0.93 8.80
CA TYR A 208 -2.17 -1.79 8.22
C TYR A 208 -0.83 -1.03 8.07
N ALA A 209 -0.84 0.23 7.63
CA ALA A 209 0.36 1.06 7.51
C ALA A 209 1.04 1.28 8.87
N LEU A 210 0.26 1.56 9.92
CA LEU A 210 0.78 1.73 11.28
C LEU A 210 1.40 0.42 11.80
N THR A 211 0.68 -0.69 11.67
CA THR A 211 1.10 -1.97 12.24
C THR A 211 2.20 -2.67 11.45
N ALA A 212 2.25 -2.53 10.12
CA ALA A 212 3.28 -3.14 9.27
C ALA A 212 4.49 -2.22 9.06
N GLY A 213 4.29 -0.90 9.17
CA GLY A 213 5.30 0.13 8.95
C GLY A 213 5.96 0.65 10.23
N CYS A 214 5.20 0.90 11.31
CA CYS A 214 5.76 1.44 12.56
C CYS A 214 6.20 0.35 13.55
N VAL A 215 5.54 -0.81 13.56
CA VAL A 215 5.93 -1.94 14.43
C VAL A 215 6.70 -2.93 13.58
N THR A 216 7.99 -3.10 13.87
CA THR A 216 8.93 -3.92 13.08
C THR A 216 9.59 -4.98 13.98
N PRO A 217 10.27 -5.99 13.40
CA PRO A 217 11.07 -6.92 14.19
C PRO A 217 12.13 -6.18 15.02
N ALA A 218 12.56 -6.77 16.13
CA ALA A 218 13.60 -6.18 16.97
C ALA A 218 14.87 -5.92 16.15
N SER A 219 15.34 -4.66 16.15
CA SER A 219 16.51 -4.22 15.41
C SER A 219 17.26 -3.13 16.17
N GLN A 220 18.52 -2.92 15.82
CA GLN A 220 19.38 -1.89 16.42
C GLN A 220 18.98 -0.46 15.98
N ILE A 221 18.15 -0.33 14.95
CA ILE A 221 17.65 0.96 14.43
C ILE A 221 16.50 1.49 15.31
N ALA A 222 16.54 2.75 15.75
CA ALA A 222 15.36 3.40 16.36
C ALA A 222 14.31 3.77 15.29
N PRO A 223 12.99 3.59 15.56
CA PRO A 223 12.39 3.25 16.85
C PRO A 223 12.27 1.75 17.14
N ALA A 224 12.75 0.84 16.28
CA ALA A 224 12.59 -0.61 16.46
C ALA A 224 13.21 -1.15 17.76
N ARG A 225 14.16 -0.41 18.34
CA ARG A 225 14.70 -0.70 19.68
C ARG A 225 13.64 -0.66 20.79
N TRP A 226 12.67 0.25 20.70
CA TRP A 226 11.62 0.45 21.70
C TRP A 226 10.23 0.01 21.22
N LEU A 227 9.97 0.15 19.92
CA LEU A 227 8.71 -0.22 19.28
C LEU A 227 8.96 -1.41 18.34
N ASN A 228 8.99 -2.59 18.93
CA ASN A 228 9.10 -3.87 18.23
C ASN A 228 7.93 -4.80 18.61
N TYR A 229 7.89 -5.97 17.97
CA TYR A 229 6.90 -7.01 18.24
C TYR A 229 6.82 -7.40 19.72
N ASP A 230 7.95 -7.51 20.42
CA ASP A 230 7.98 -7.87 21.84
C ASP A 230 7.40 -6.78 22.72
N SER A 231 7.80 -5.52 22.47
CA SER A 231 7.34 -4.37 23.24
C SER A 231 5.85 -4.12 23.03
N PHE A 232 5.37 -4.28 21.79
CA PHE A 232 3.94 -4.24 21.48
C PHE A 232 3.18 -5.33 22.23
N SER A 233 3.66 -6.58 22.16
CA SER A 233 2.98 -7.73 22.79
C SER A 233 2.96 -7.61 24.32
N ARG A 234 3.99 -7.04 24.94
CA ARG A 234 4.04 -6.77 26.39
C ARG A 234 3.02 -5.71 26.83
N ILE A 235 2.79 -4.67 26.02
CA ILE A 235 1.87 -3.57 26.35
C ILE A 235 0.42 -3.97 26.12
N PHE A 236 0.11 -4.58 24.96
CA PHE A 236 -1.26 -4.87 24.56
C PHE A 236 -1.74 -6.28 24.94
N GLY A 237 -0.82 -7.20 25.29
CA GLY A 237 -1.14 -8.58 25.65
C GLY A 237 -1.43 -9.49 24.46
N PHE A 238 -1.27 -9.02 23.21
CA PHE A 238 -1.47 -9.81 21.99
C PHE A 238 -0.48 -9.42 20.88
N PRO A 239 -0.18 -10.32 19.92
CA PRO A 239 0.75 -10.06 18.83
C PRO A 239 0.21 -9.06 17.81
N VAL A 240 1.05 -8.15 17.33
CA VAL A 240 0.68 -7.13 16.33
C VAL A 240 0.25 -7.74 14.98
N GLU A 241 0.72 -8.95 14.69
CA GLU A 241 0.34 -9.76 13.55
C GLU A 241 -1.17 -10.01 13.51
N LEU A 242 -1.82 -10.12 14.67
CA LEU A 242 -3.26 -10.29 14.77
C LEU A 242 -3.99 -9.06 14.22
N LEU A 243 -3.53 -7.84 14.56
CA LEU A 243 -4.10 -6.61 14.01
C LEU A 243 -3.90 -6.52 12.50
N ARG A 244 -2.73 -6.94 12.00
CA ARG A 244 -2.45 -7.00 10.56
C ARG A 244 -3.38 -7.98 9.85
N ALA A 245 -3.64 -9.15 10.44
CA ALA A 245 -4.57 -10.14 9.93
C ALA A 245 -6.01 -9.62 9.92
N LEU A 246 -6.47 -8.99 11.01
CA LEU A 246 -7.80 -8.39 11.11
C LEU A 246 -7.99 -7.25 10.10
N ALA A 247 -7.00 -6.37 9.97
CA ALA A 247 -7.01 -5.29 8.98
C ALA A 247 -7.08 -5.85 7.55
N ALA A 248 -6.24 -6.84 7.21
CA ALA A 248 -6.25 -7.48 5.91
C ALA A 248 -7.62 -8.13 5.62
N THR A 249 -8.20 -8.84 6.59
CA THR A 249 -9.52 -9.47 6.48
C THR A 249 -10.60 -8.42 6.23
N ALA A 250 -10.62 -7.33 7.00
CA ALA A 250 -11.58 -6.24 6.84
C ALA A 250 -11.47 -5.59 5.45
N ILE A 251 -10.25 -5.34 4.97
CA ILE A 251 -10.01 -4.79 3.63
C ILE A 251 -10.57 -5.76 2.56
N THR A 252 -10.30 -7.06 2.68
CA THR A 252 -10.79 -8.09 1.75
C THR A 252 -12.31 -8.17 1.70
N LEU A 253 -12.96 -8.24 2.86
CA LEU A 253 -14.43 -8.30 2.96
C LEU A 253 -15.06 -7.04 2.36
N CYS A 254 -14.53 -5.86 2.68
CA CYS A 254 -15.03 -4.60 2.14
C CYS A 254 -14.75 -4.44 0.65
N ALA A 255 -13.61 -4.94 0.14
CA ALA A 255 -13.33 -4.99 -1.30
C ALA A 255 -14.34 -5.89 -2.02
N TYR A 256 -14.71 -7.02 -1.42
CA TYR A 256 -15.72 -7.91 -1.95
C TYR A 256 -17.12 -7.28 -1.96
N VAL A 257 -17.52 -6.63 -0.85
CA VAL A 257 -18.78 -5.87 -0.78
C VAL A 257 -18.79 -4.74 -1.81
N TYR A 258 -17.68 -4.03 -1.99
CA TYR A 258 -17.52 -3.01 -3.04
C TYR A 258 -17.76 -3.60 -4.43
N MET A 259 -17.18 -4.77 -4.72
CA MET A 259 -17.38 -5.48 -5.99
C MET A 259 -18.85 -5.84 -6.23
N GLN A 260 -19.54 -6.35 -5.21
CA GLN A 260 -20.96 -6.67 -5.32
C GLN A 260 -21.81 -5.42 -5.57
N ARG A 261 -21.61 -4.35 -4.78
CA ARG A 261 -22.35 -3.09 -4.92
C ARG A 261 -22.10 -2.44 -6.28
N LEU A 262 -20.86 -2.49 -6.78
CA LEU A 262 -20.50 -1.99 -8.10
C LEU A 262 -21.21 -2.77 -9.22
N SER A 263 -21.31 -4.09 -9.07
CA SER A 263 -21.98 -4.96 -10.04
C SER A 263 -23.48 -4.72 -10.07
N ARG A 264 -24.11 -4.54 -8.90
CA ARG A 264 -25.53 -4.17 -8.77
C ARG A 264 -25.81 -2.79 -9.39
N ALA A 265 -25.00 -1.78 -9.10
CA ALA A 265 -25.14 -0.45 -9.67
C ALA A 265 -25.07 -0.48 -11.21
N LYS A 266 -24.10 -1.19 -11.78
CA LYS A 266 -23.99 -1.37 -13.24
C LYS A 266 -25.20 -2.07 -13.85
N ALA A 267 -25.76 -3.09 -13.19
CA ALA A 267 -26.95 -3.79 -13.67
C ALA A 267 -28.17 -2.86 -13.72
N VAL A 268 -28.36 -2.01 -12.70
CA VAL A 268 -29.46 -1.03 -12.67
C VAL A 268 -29.28 0.02 -13.77
N THR A 269 -28.08 0.57 -13.95
CA THR A 269 -27.80 1.55 -15.03
C THR A 269 -28.03 0.95 -16.41
N ASN A 270 -27.58 -0.29 -16.65
CA ASN A 270 -27.77 -0.98 -17.93
C ASN A 270 -29.25 -1.25 -18.21
N LYS A 271 -30.02 -1.70 -17.21
CA LYS A 271 -31.48 -1.88 -17.34
C LYS A 271 -32.18 -0.56 -17.67
N SER A 272 -31.84 0.54 -17.00
CA SER A 272 -32.39 1.87 -17.27
C SER A 272 -32.06 2.35 -18.69
N ALA A 273 -30.82 2.15 -19.15
CA ALA A 273 -30.40 2.50 -20.51
C ALA A 273 -31.12 1.67 -21.58
N ALA A 274 -31.29 0.36 -21.35
CA ALA A 274 -32.06 -0.52 -22.24
C ALA A 274 -33.53 -0.09 -22.32
N ASN A 275 -34.15 0.24 -21.18
CA ASN A 275 -35.54 0.71 -21.16
C ASN A 275 -35.72 2.04 -21.92
N LYS A 276 -34.80 2.99 -21.74
CA LYS A 276 -34.79 4.27 -22.51
C LYS A 276 -34.65 4.03 -24.01
N ARG A 277 -33.83 3.07 -24.44
CA ARG A 277 -33.71 2.69 -25.86
C ARG A 277 -35.01 2.11 -26.40
N ARG A 278 -35.67 1.22 -25.62
CA ARG A 278 -36.95 0.62 -25.99
C ARG A 278 -38.06 1.68 -26.16
N CYS A 279 -38.21 2.60 -25.22
CA CYS A 279 -39.19 3.70 -25.32
C CYS A 279 -38.94 4.65 -26.51
N ARG A 280 -37.68 4.86 -26.93
CA ARG A 280 -37.37 5.66 -28.12
C ARG A 280 -37.78 4.97 -29.41
N VAL A 281 -37.61 3.65 -29.50
CA VAL A 281 -38.01 2.87 -30.68
C VAL A 281 -39.52 2.81 -30.83
N THR A 282 -40.26 2.59 -29.73
CA THR A 282 -41.73 2.60 -29.76
C THR A 282 -42.32 3.97 -30.11
N ARG A 283 -41.73 5.08 -29.65
CA ARG A 283 -42.18 6.42 -30.06
C ARG A 283 -41.91 6.74 -31.53
N ARG A 284 -40.78 6.30 -32.09
CA ARG A 284 -40.46 6.52 -33.52
C ARG A 284 -41.37 5.72 -34.45
N THR A 285 -41.77 4.53 -34.04
CA THR A 285 -42.71 3.69 -34.82
C THR A 285 -44.14 4.20 -34.72
N ALA A 286 -44.55 4.73 -33.56
CA ALA A 286 -45.89 5.30 -33.38
C ALA A 286 -46.10 6.66 -34.06
N GLY A 287 -45.04 7.45 -34.32
CA GLY A 287 -45.14 8.74 -35.03
C GLY A 287 -44.93 8.67 -36.55
N ALA A 288 -44.78 7.46 -37.10
CA ALA A 288 -44.60 7.22 -38.54
C ALA A 288 -45.85 6.60 -39.20
N LEU A 289 -46.94 6.44 -38.44
CA LEU A 289 -48.28 6.05 -38.86
C LEU A 289 -49.20 7.27 -38.76
#